data_AF-A0A2K3P0B3-F1
#
_entry.id   AF-A0A2K3P0B3-F1
#
_cell.length_a   1.000
_cell.length_b   1.000
_cell.length_c   1.000
_cell.angle_alpha   90.00
_cell.angle_beta   90.00
_cell.angle_gamma   90.00
#
_symmetry.space_group_name_H-M   'P 1'
#
loop_
_entity.id
_entity.type
_entity.pdbx_description
1 polymer ?
#
loop_
_entity_poly.entity_id
_entity_poly.type
_entity_poly.pdbx_seq_one_letter_code
_entity_poly.pdbx_strand_id
1 'polypeptide(L)'
;MQPSMVVFKDMVHELQNGRENPDGADQGFIASYFPELLDKPLFHPPPNDTKLDGTYRLPLGYQMDASYYYLKLRWSIPCGPNSVITFPGAPWLKPWYWWAWPVLPLGLQWHEKRLQTIGYGTDMAVILIQSAIYLGIIVMTRLAKPSLSKLCYRRSDKSITLVQNILKLVALWSILAAYVTPFFIIPPTIHPMLGWPLYFLGALALCLVAINAFLLPMLPVLMPWFGIIGVLIVMAFPWYPDGVVRALCVFGYAFCAAPFLWTSITRIMAGLQVSLEREGFMPRLGESSPPSWFNKLY
;
A
#
# COMPACT_ATOMS: atom_id res chain seq x y z
N MET A 1 1.25 -32.64 -23.58
CA MET A 1 1.37 -33.74 -22.59
C MET A 1 0.01 -34.37 -22.38
N GLN A 2 -0.03 -35.66 -22.05
CA GLN A 2 -1.26 -36.32 -21.61
C GLN A 2 -1.10 -36.72 -20.14
N PRO A 3 -2.12 -36.52 -19.29
CA PRO A 3 -2.10 -37.07 -17.94
C PRO A 3 -1.83 -38.58 -17.97
N SER A 4 -0.91 -39.05 -17.14
CA SER A 4 -0.55 -40.47 -17.04
C SER A 4 -0.47 -40.89 -15.58
N MET A 5 -1.31 -41.86 -15.21
CA MET A 5 -1.31 -42.42 -13.86
C MET A 5 0.00 -43.13 -13.52
N VAL A 6 0.67 -43.69 -14.54
CA VAL A 6 1.97 -44.34 -14.37
C VAL A 6 3.02 -43.32 -13.94
N VAL A 7 3.15 -42.22 -14.69
CA VAL A 7 4.10 -41.14 -14.39
C VAL A 7 3.77 -40.49 -13.05
N PHE A 8 2.49 -40.27 -12.75
CA PHE A 8 2.09 -39.71 -11.46
C PHE A 8 2.49 -40.57 -10.27
N LYS A 9 2.22 -41.88 -10.33
CA LYS A 9 2.59 -42.81 -9.24
C LYS A 9 4.11 -42.88 -9.05
N ASP A 10 4.86 -42.86 -10.14
CA ASP A 10 6.32 -42.86 -10.11
C ASP A 10 6.88 -41.58 -9.49
N MET A 11 6.37 -40.40 -9.90
CA MET A 11 6.72 -39.13 -9.25
C MET A 11 6.45 -39.14 -7.74
N VAL A 12 5.30 -39.67 -7.30
CA VAL A 12 4.99 -39.78 -5.86
C VAL A 12 5.96 -40.73 -5.15
N HIS A 13 6.34 -41.85 -5.78
CA HIS A 13 7.31 -42.78 -5.24
C HIS A 13 8.70 -42.16 -5.08
N GLU A 14 9.17 -41.46 -6.11
CA GLU A 14 10.47 -40.76 -6.10
C GLU A 14 10.52 -39.65 -5.04
N LEU A 15 9.40 -38.96 -4.80
CA LEU A 15 9.28 -37.99 -3.72
C LEU A 15 9.44 -38.65 -2.34
N GLN A 16 8.82 -39.83 -2.13
CA GLN A 16 8.93 -40.59 -0.87
C GLN A 16 10.34 -41.14 -0.64
N ASN A 17 11.03 -41.52 -1.72
CA ASN A 17 12.41 -42.01 -1.67
C ASN A 17 13.43 -40.89 -1.40
N GLY A 18 12.99 -39.63 -1.31
CA GLY A 18 13.86 -38.51 -1.00
C GLY A 18 14.74 -38.08 -2.18
N ARG A 19 14.22 -38.16 -3.41
CA ARG A 19 14.89 -37.60 -4.60
C ARG A 19 15.36 -36.18 -4.33
N GLU A 20 16.55 -35.87 -4.83
CA GLU A 20 17.16 -34.55 -4.68
C GLU A 20 16.24 -33.45 -5.23
N ASN A 21 15.96 -32.44 -4.39
CA ASN A 21 15.11 -31.32 -4.74
C ASN A 21 15.80 -29.99 -4.37
N PRO A 22 16.56 -29.38 -5.30
CA PRO A 22 17.43 -28.25 -4.99
C PRO A 22 16.71 -26.99 -4.47
N ASP A 23 15.46 -26.76 -4.88
CA ASP A 23 14.67 -25.59 -4.45
C ASP A 23 13.62 -25.92 -3.38
N GLY A 24 13.49 -27.20 -3.01
CA GLY A 24 12.51 -27.67 -2.03
C GLY A 24 11.05 -27.55 -2.48
N ALA A 25 10.79 -27.27 -3.76
CA ALA A 25 9.47 -27.01 -4.32
C ALA A 25 9.18 -27.93 -5.52
N ASP A 26 8.10 -27.66 -6.24
CA ASP A 26 7.67 -28.42 -7.41
C ASP A 26 8.63 -28.26 -8.59
N GLN A 27 9.16 -27.05 -8.81
CA GLN A 27 10.05 -26.78 -9.94
C GLN A 27 11.36 -27.59 -9.85
N GLY A 28 12.03 -27.61 -8.71
CA GLY A 28 13.25 -28.39 -8.49
C GLY A 28 12.99 -29.89 -8.54
N PHE A 29 11.87 -30.34 -7.98
CA PHE A 29 11.46 -31.74 -8.08
C PHE A 29 11.24 -32.17 -9.54
N ILE A 30 10.45 -31.43 -10.30
CA ILE A 30 10.15 -31.75 -11.71
C ILE A 30 11.41 -31.68 -12.57
N ALA A 31 12.29 -30.70 -12.35
CA ALA A 31 13.57 -30.59 -13.05
C ALA A 31 14.49 -31.78 -12.75
N SER A 32 14.53 -32.25 -11.50
CA SER A 32 15.31 -33.44 -11.14
C SER A 32 14.72 -34.72 -11.76
N TYR A 33 13.39 -34.85 -11.80
CA TYR A 33 12.67 -36.02 -12.32
C TYR A 33 12.78 -36.13 -13.85
N PHE A 34 12.80 -35.00 -14.57
CA PHE A 34 13.06 -34.92 -16.01
C PHE A 34 14.41 -34.24 -16.32
N PRO A 35 15.55 -34.87 -16.00
CA PRO A 35 16.87 -34.23 -16.10
C PRO A 35 17.23 -33.84 -17.55
N GLU A 36 16.70 -34.60 -18.50
CA GLU A 36 16.91 -34.46 -19.96
C GLU A 36 16.11 -33.32 -20.59
N LEU A 37 15.30 -32.57 -19.82
CA LEU A 37 14.38 -31.56 -20.37
C LEU A 37 15.14 -30.44 -21.09
N LEU A 38 16.32 -30.07 -20.60
CA LEU A 38 17.18 -29.03 -21.19
C LEU A 38 17.72 -29.43 -22.57
N ASP A 39 17.93 -30.72 -22.80
CA ASP A 39 18.48 -31.27 -24.04
C ASP A 39 17.40 -31.50 -25.11
N LYS A 40 16.11 -31.34 -24.76
CA LYS A 40 15.01 -31.51 -25.73
C LYS A 40 14.99 -30.39 -26.77
N PRO A 41 14.52 -30.67 -28.00
CA PRO A 41 14.37 -29.64 -29.03
C PRO A 41 13.36 -28.56 -28.61
N LEU A 42 13.54 -27.34 -29.11
CA LEU A 42 12.55 -26.27 -28.95
C LEU A 42 11.26 -26.64 -29.69
N PHE A 43 10.12 -26.34 -29.08
CA PHE A 43 8.81 -26.50 -29.67
C PHE A 43 8.61 -25.44 -30.75
N HIS A 44 8.31 -25.91 -31.96
CA HIS A 44 7.88 -25.10 -33.08
C HIS A 44 6.48 -25.57 -33.50
N PRO A 45 5.46 -24.68 -33.47
CA PRO A 45 4.12 -25.08 -33.86
C PRO A 45 4.11 -25.50 -35.33
N PRO A 46 3.60 -26.69 -35.67
CA PRO A 46 3.52 -27.13 -37.05
C PRO A 46 2.48 -26.29 -37.82
N PRO A 47 2.72 -25.97 -39.10
CA PRO A 47 1.84 -25.11 -39.89
C PRO A 47 0.44 -25.70 -40.12
N ASN A 48 0.28 -27.01 -39.92
CA ASN A 48 -0.98 -27.73 -40.17
C ASN A 48 -1.70 -28.16 -38.88
N ASP A 49 -1.36 -27.58 -37.72
CA ASP A 49 -1.91 -27.93 -36.40
C ASP A 49 -1.83 -29.44 -36.06
N THR A 50 -0.90 -30.16 -36.70
CA THR A 50 -0.69 -31.57 -36.44
C THR A 50 -0.09 -31.78 -35.04
N LYS A 51 -0.46 -32.88 -34.39
CA LYS A 51 0.07 -33.19 -33.07
C LYS A 51 1.52 -33.66 -33.20
N LEU A 52 2.43 -32.97 -32.53
CA LEU A 52 3.82 -33.42 -32.39
C LEU A 52 3.91 -34.54 -31.35
N ASP A 53 4.76 -35.52 -31.61
CA ASP A 53 5.05 -36.61 -30.68
C ASP A 53 6.39 -36.38 -29.96
N GLY A 54 6.45 -36.71 -28.67
CA GLY A 54 7.62 -36.51 -27.82
C GLY A 54 7.57 -35.29 -26.89
N THR A 55 8.72 -34.97 -26.30
CA THR A 55 8.90 -33.91 -25.30
C THR A 55 9.71 -32.78 -25.91
N TYR A 56 9.25 -31.54 -25.70
CA TYR A 56 9.83 -30.33 -26.27
C TYR A 56 10.02 -29.26 -25.21
N ARG A 57 11.01 -28.40 -25.40
CA ARG A 57 11.15 -27.16 -24.62
C ARG A 57 10.26 -26.08 -25.21
N LEU A 58 9.43 -25.46 -24.39
CA LEU A 58 8.65 -24.32 -24.85
C LEU A 58 9.54 -23.08 -25.00
N PRO A 59 9.37 -22.27 -26.07
CA PRO A 59 9.98 -20.95 -26.16
C PRO A 59 9.62 -20.07 -24.96
N LEU A 60 10.53 -19.16 -24.59
CA LEU A 60 10.39 -18.31 -23.39
C LEU A 60 9.05 -17.56 -23.33
N GLY A 61 8.52 -17.10 -24.46
CA GLY A 61 7.27 -16.35 -24.50
C GLY A 61 6.01 -17.15 -24.11
N TYR A 62 6.08 -18.48 -23.98
CA TYR A 62 5.01 -19.30 -23.40
C TYR A 62 5.02 -19.34 -21.87
N GLN A 63 6.02 -18.75 -21.21
CA GLN A 63 6.09 -18.60 -19.76
C GLN A 63 6.94 -17.37 -19.41
N MET A 64 6.53 -16.20 -19.90
CA MET A 64 7.29 -14.97 -19.75
C MET A 64 7.17 -14.41 -18.33
N ASP A 65 8.27 -14.38 -17.58
CA ASP A 65 8.31 -13.78 -16.26
C ASP A 65 8.20 -12.24 -16.33
N ALA A 66 7.23 -11.68 -15.62
CA ALA A 66 6.99 -10.25 -15.46
C ALA A 66 8.21 -9.46 -14.96
N SER A 67 9.13 -10.08 -14.22
CA SER A 67 10.35 -9.45 -13.72
C SER A 67 11.25 -8.91 -14.84
N TYR A 68 11.31 -9.60 -15.99
CA TYR A 68 12.05 -9.13 -17.18
C TYR A 68 11.49 -7.81 -17.69
N TYR A 69 10.16 -7.66 -17.69
CA TYR A 69 9.53 -6.39 -18.04
C TYR A 69 9.87 -5.33 -16.99
N TYR A 70 9.77 -5.62 -15.70
CA TYR A 70 10.03 -4.60 -14.67
C TYR A 70 11.45 -4.09 -14.68
N LEU A 71 12.43 -4.91 -15.08
CA LEU A 71 13.81 -4.48 -15.24
C LEU A 71 14.01 -3.56 -16.44
N LYS A 72 13.33 -3.79 -17.57
CA LYS A 72 13.54 -3.04 -18.82
C LYS A 72 12.44 -2.05 -19.18
N LEU A 73 11.33 -2.07 -18.44
CA LEU A 73 10.07 -1.35 -18.72
C LEU A 73 9.51 -1.55 -20.14
N ARG A 74 9.92 -2.64 -20.80
CA ARG A 74 9.45 -3.04 -22.12
C ARG A 74 9.69 -4.54 -22.31
N TRP A 75 8.86 -5.16 -23.16
CA TRP A 75 9.09 -6.52 -23.57
C TRP A 75 10.26 -6.59 -24.55
N SER A 76 11.18 -7.52 -24.30
CA SER A 76 12.29 -7.86 -25.19
C SER A 76 12.37 -9.37 -25.25
N ILE A 77 11.69 -9.97 -26.23
CA ILE A 77 11.50 -11.42 -26.32
C ILE A 77 12.39 -11.95 -27.43
N PRO A 78 13.41 -12.76 -27.11
CA PRO A 78 14.40 -13.19 -28.09
C PRO A 78 13.82 -14.18 -29.11
N CYS A 79 12.78 -14.94 -28.74
CA CYS A 79 12.16 -15.94 -29.61
C CYS A 79 10.72 -16.28 -29.18
N GLY A 80 9.88 -16.63 -30.15
CA GLY A 80 8.50 -17.06 -29.93
C GLY A 80 7.51 -15.93 -29.62
N PRO A 81 6.21 -16.25 -29.54
CA PRO A 81 5.16 -15.27 -29.22
C PRO A 81 5.12 -14.95 -27.72
N ASN A 82 4.77 -13.71 -27.33
CA ASN A 82 4.49 -13.35 -25.93
C ASN A 82 3.10 -13.82 -25.49
N SER A 83 2.91 -15.12 -25.37
CA SER A 83 1.57 -15.70 -25.19
C SER A 83 1.12 -15.73 -23.73
N VAL A 84 2.04 -15.96 -22.79
CA VAL A 84 1.70 -16.14 -21.38
C VAL A 84 2.66 -15.34 -20.52
N ILE A 85 2.11 -14.46 -19.68
CA ILE A 85 2.86 -13.70 -18.68
C ILE A 85 2.63 -14.37 -17.33
N THR A 86 3.72 -14.74 -16.66
CA THR A 86 3.70 -15.22 -15.29
C THR A 86 4.15 -14.12 -14.35
N PHE A 87 3.60 -14.11 -13.14
CA PHE A 87 3.96 -13.16 -12.09
C PHE A 87 4.61 -13.91 -10.93
N PRO A 88 5.80 -14.52 -11.14
CA PRO A 88 6.55 -15.09 -10.04
C PRO A 88 7.02 -13.96 -9.13
N GLY A 89 7.22 -14.27 -7.86
CA GLY A 89 7.64 -13.28 -6.86
C GLY A 89 6.68 -13.20 -5.68
N ALA A 90 7.08 -12.33 -4.75
CA ALA A 90 6.48 -12.23 -3.43
C ALA A 90 4.97 -11.97 -3.50
N PRO A 91 4.19 -12.51 -2.54
CA PRO A 91 2.74 -12.33 -2.53
C PRO A 91 2.29 -10.87 -2.59
N TRP A 92 3.08 -9.89 -2.10
CA TRP A 92 2.75 -8.46 -2.13
C TRP A 92 3.08 -7.74 -3.46
N LEU A 93 3.80 -8.38 -4.38
CA LEU A 93 4.16 -7.83 -5.70
C LEU A 93 3.26 -8.36 -6.82
N LYS A 94 2.02 -8.71 -6.47
CA LYS A 94 1.10 -9.31 -7.42
C LYS A 94 0.30 -8.25 -8.15
N PRO A 95 -0.01 -8.48 -9.43
CA PRO A 95 -0.61 -7.46 -10.29
C PRO A 95 -2.08 -7.17 -9.97
N TRP A 96 -2.72 -8.03 -9.19
CA TRP A 96 -4.13 -7.89 -8.81
C TRP A 96 -4.38 -6.89 -7.72
N TYR A 97 -3.34 -6.36 -7.06
CA TYR A 97 -3.56 -5.40 -6.00
C TYR A 97 -4.01 -4.04 -6.53
N TRP A 98 -4.87 -3.36 -5.77
CA TRP A 98 -5.31 -2.01 -6.09
C TRP A 98 -4.15 -1.00 -6.11
N TRP A 99 -3.05 -1.26 -5.41
CA TRP A 99 -1.84 -0.44 -5.46
C TRP A 99 -0.87 -0.84 -6.59
N ALA A 100 -1.19 -1.87 -7.38
CA ALA A 100 -0.27 -2.46 -8.33
C ALA A 100 0.20 -1.47 -9.40
N TRP A 101 -0.64 -0.56 -9.90
CA TRP A 101 -0.16 0.50 -10.79
C TRP A 101 -0.06 1.82 -10.04
N PRO A 102 1.00 2.64 -10.17
CA PRO A 102 2.13 2.55 -11.12
C PRO A 102 3.34 1.72 -10.65
N VAL A 103 3.26 1.10 -9.47
CA VAL A 103 4.37 0.35 -8.85
C VAL A 103 4.88 -0.79 -9.76
N LEU A 104 3.95 -1.56 -10.29
CA LEU A 104 4.06 -2.74 -11.15
C LEU A 104 3.29 -2.44 -12.45
N PRO A 105 3.93 -1.90 -13.51
CA PRO A 105 3.24 -1.41 -14.70
C PRO A 105 2.31 -2.43 -15.38
N LEU A 106 2.67 -3.71 -15.36
CA LEU A 106 1.86 -4.81 -15.89
C LEU A 106 0.55 -5.06 -15.12
N GLY A 107 0.37 -4.43 -13.95
CA GLY A 107 -0.87 -4.46 -13.20
C GLY A 107 -2.07 -3.99 -14.03
N LEU A 108 -1.93 -2.92 -14.83
CA LEU A 108 -3.03 -2.46 -15.69
C LEU A 108 -3.42 -3.51 -16.73
N GLN A 109 -2.45 -4.16 -17.37
CA GLN A 109 -2.72 -5.20 -18.35
C GLN A 109 -3.43 -6.40 -17.70
N TRP A 110 -3.07 -6.76 -16.47
CA TRP A 110 -3.76 -7.80 -15.71
C TRP A 110 -5.20 -7.40 -15.38
N HIS A 111 -5.41 -6.16 -14.90
CA HIS A 111 -6.72 -5.64 -14.53
C HIS A 111 -7.66 -5.45 -15.74
N GLU A 112 -7.11 -5.19 -16.93
CA GLU A 112 -7.85 -5.19 -18.20
C GLU A 112 -8.35 -6.61 -18.54
N LYS A 113 -7.52 -7.64 -18.37
CA LYS A 113 -7.94 -9.04 -18.54
C LYS A 113 -8.96 -9.47 -17.49
N ARG A 114 -8.84 -9.01 -16.25
CA ARG A 114 -9.87 -9.23 -15.21
C ARG A 114 -11.20 -8.61 -15.63
N LEU A 115 -11.18 -7.37 -16.13
CA LEU A 115 -12.39 -6.68 -16.60
C LEU A 115 -13.11 -7.48 -17.68
N GLN A 116 -12.37 -8.04 -18.64
CA GLN A 116 -12.90 -8.80 -19.77
C GLN A 116 -13.46 -10.18 -19.39
N THR A 117 -12.99 -10.78 -18.30
CA THR A 117 -13.34 -12.17 -17.93
C THR A 117 -14.30 -12.27 -16.75
N ILE A 118 -14.01 -11.60 -15.64
CA ILE A 118 -14.75 -11.70 -14.38
C ILE A 118 -15.49 -10.39 -14.07
N GLY A 119 -14.92 -9.24 -14.46
CA GLY A 119 -15.43 -7.91 -14.14
C GLY A 119 -15.17 -7.47 -12.68
N TYR A 120 -15.76 -6.34 -12.30
CA TYR A 120 -15.65 -5.73 -10.95
C TYR A 120 -17.01 -5.62 -10.24
N GLY A 121 -18.09 -6.15 -10.80
CA GLY A 121 -19.47 -5.88 -10.35
C GLY A 121 -19.70 -6.17 -8.86
N THR A 122 -19.09 -7.22 -8.32
CA THR A 122 -19.16 -7.58 -6.90
C THR A 122 -18.50 -6.56 -5.98
N ASP A 123 -17.45 -5.90 -6.45
CA ASP A 123 -16.62 -4.99 -5.65
C ASP A 123 -17.17 -3.54 -5.69
N MET A 124 -17.96 -3.20 -6.72
CA MET A 124 -18.47 -1.83 -6.92
C MET A 124 -19.35 -1.34 -5.77
N ALA A 125 -20.20 -2.19 -5.21
CA ALA A 125 -21.05 -1.81 -4.08
C ALA A 125 -20.20 -1.44 -2.85
N VAL A 126 -19.14 -2.21 -2.58
CA VAL A 126 -18.21 -1.95 -1.48
C VAL A 126 -17.49 -0.62 -1.69
N ILE A 127 -17.03 -0.33 -2.91
CA ILE A 127 -16.37 0.94 -3.24
C ILE A 127 -17.31 2.14 -3.01
N LEU A 128 -18.56 2.04 -3.44
CA LEU A 128 -19.55 3.11 -3.26
C LEU A 128 -19.86 3.34 -1.78
N ILE A 129 -20.05 2.26 -1.00
CA ILE A 129 -20.30 2.34 0.44
C ILE A 129 -19.08 2.97 1.15
N GLN A 130 -17.86 2.51 0.87
CA GLN A 130 -16.65 3.08 1.45
C GLN A 130 -16.49 4.56 1.09
N SER A 131 -16.73 4.93 -0.16
CA SER A 131 -16.69 6.33 -0.61
C SER A 131 -17.69 7.19 0.14
N ALA A 132 -18.94 6.72 0.29
CA ALA A 132 -20.00 7.42 1.02
C ALA A 132 -19.66 7.59 2.50
N ILE A 133 -19.09 6.55 3.14
CA ILE A 133 -18.63 6.61 4.53
C ILE A 133 -17.53 7.65 4.69
N TYR A 134 -16.50 7.64 3.84
CA TYR A 134 -15.41 8.62 3.94
C TYR A 134 -15.90 10.05 3.69
N LEU A 135 -16.78 10.27 2.72
CA LEU A 135 -17.41 11.57 2.49
C LEU A 135 -18.26 12.01 3.70
N GLY A 136 -19.04 11.10 4.27
CA GLY A 136 -19.80 11.34 5.49
C GLY A 136 -18.91 11.75 6.66
N ILE A 137 -17.78 11.06 6.86
CA ILE A 137 -16.78 11.42 7.89
C ILE A 137 -16.24 12.83 7.63
N ILE A 138 -15.90 13.18 6.39
CA ILE A 138 -15.40 14.52 6.05
C ILE A 138 -16.43 15.59 6.42
N VAL A 139 -17.69 15.40 6.01
CA VAL A 139 -18.79 16.33 6.29
C VAL A 139 -19.01 16.47 7.80
N MET A 140 -19.14 15.35 8.52
CA MET A 140 -19.36 15.36 9.97
C MET A 140 -18.20 16.02 10.71
N THR A 141 -16.97 15.76 10.28
CA THR A 141 -15.77 16.34 10.89
C THR A 141 -15.72 17.86 10.68
N ARG A 142 -16.15 18.36 9.51
CA ARG A 142 -16.24 19.81 9.24
C ARG A 142 -17.35 20.50 10.05
N LEU A 143 -18.44 19.80 10.34
CA LEU A 143 -19.56 20.32 11.14
C LEU A 143 -19.31 20.23 12.65
N ALA A 144 -18.52 19.26 13.10
CA ALA A 144 -18.16 19.11 14.50
C ALA A 144 -17.29 20.28 14.97
N LYS A 145 -17.61 20.84 16.14
CA LYS A 145 -16.72 21.81 16.79
C LYS A 145 -15.40 21.11 17.12
N PRO A 146 -14.26 21.72 16.80
CA PRO A 146 -12.98 21.15 17.14
C PRO A 146 -12.85 21.11 18.66
N SER A 147 -12.46 19.95 19.19
CA SER A 147 -12.34 19.73 20.63
C SER A 147 -11.03 19.02 20.88
N LEU A 148 -10.15 19.62 21.70
CA LEU A 148 -9.25 18.79 22.48
C LEU A 148 -10.15 17.97 23.40
N SER A 149 -9.98 16.65 23.36
CA SER A 149 -10.72 15.78 24.27
C SER A 149 -10.62 16.38 25.67
N LYS A 150 -11.75 16.50 26.38
CA LYS A 150 -11.84 17.05 27.73
C LYS A 150 -11.16 16.13 28.75
N LEU A 151 -9.90 15.78 28.49
CA LEU A 151 -8.99 15.06 29.36
C LEU A 151 -8.14 16.05 30.18
N CYS A 152 -8.60 17.29 30.32
CA CYS A 152 -8.07 18.23 31.30
C CYS A 152 -8.59 17.83 32.69
N TYR A 153 -7.94 16.86 33.32
CA TYR A 153 -8.13 16.58 34.75
C TYR A 153 -6.97 17.14 35.58
N ARG A 154 -7.36 18.04 36.48
CA ARG A 154 -6.76 18.45 37.77
C ARG A 154 -5.69 17.48 38.31
N ARG A 155 -4.43 17.95 38.48
CA ARG A 155 -3.48 17.67 39.61
C ARG A 155 -1.98 17.57 39.20
N SER A 156 -1.15 18.36 39.90
CA SER A 156 0.32 18.27 40.12
C SER A 156 1.27 18.23 38.89
N ASP A 157 2.24 19.17 38.87
CA ASP A 157 3.20 19.43 37.78
C ASP A 157 3.97 18.22 37.23
N LYS A 158 4.28 17.20 38.04
CA LYS A 158 4.99 16.00 37.56
C LYS A 158 4.13 15.09 36.67
N SER A 159 2.80 15.13 36.82
CA SER A 159 1.88 14.36 35.98
C SER A 159 1.69 14.99 34.59
N ILE A 160 1.89 16.31 34.48
CA ILE A 160 1.61 17.09 33.28
C ILE A 160 2.55 16.69 32.13
N THR A 161 3.86 16.56 32.40
CA THR A 161 4.85 16.18 31.38
C THR A 161 4.61 14.75 30.85
N LEU A 162 4.22 13.82 31.72
CA LEU A 162 3.86 12.46 31.34
C LEU A 162 2.60 12.44 30.46
N VAL A 163 1.55 13.15 30.87
CA VAL A 163 0.30 13.25 30.12
C VAL A 163 0.53 13.91 28.75
N GLN A 164 1.36 14.96 28.69
CA GLN A 164 1.74 15.60 27.43
C GLN A 164 2.47 14.64 26.48
N ASN A 165 3.39 13.82 26.99
CA ASN A 165 4.10 12.84 26.18
C ASN A 165 3.17 11.71 25.69
N ILE A 166 2.24 11.25 26.54
CA ILE A 166 1.22 10.27 26.15
C ILE A 166 0.33 10.85 25.05
N LEU A 167 -0.14 12.10 25.19
CA LEU A 167 -0.98 12.72 24.18
C LEU A 167 -0.26 12.89 22.84
N LYS A 168 1.02 13.29 22.85
CA LYS A 168 1.86 13.36 21.64
C LYS A 168 1.96 12.00 20.96
N LEU A 169 2.20 10.94 21.74
CA LEU A 169 2.27 9.58 21.24
C LEU A 169 0.94 9.14 20.62
N VAL A 170 -0.17 9.37 21.33
CA VAL A 170 -1.52 9.05 20.83
C VAL A 170 -1.84 9.81 19.54
N ALA A 171 -1.50 11.10 19.45
CA ALA A 171 -1.71 11.89 18.25
C ALA A 171 -0.90 11.35 17.06
N LEU A 172 0.38 11.02 17.26
CA LEU A 172 1.23 10.42 16.22
C LEU A 172 0.71 9.06 15.75
N TRP A 173 0.31 8.19 16.67
CA TRP A 173 -0.33 6.91 16.33
C TRP A 173 -1.66 7.09 15.60
N SER A 174 -2.44 8.10 15.97
CA SER A 174 -3.71 8.40 15.28
C SER A 174 -3.47 8.83 13.83
N ILE A 175 -2.44 9.66 13.58
CA ILE A 175 -2.04 10.04 12.23
C ILE A 175 -1.55 8.82 11.46
N LEU A 176 -0.69 7.98 12.06
CA LEU A 176 -0.21 6.76 11.42
C LEU A 176 -1.36 5.82 11.04
N ALA A 177 -2.29 5.59 11.98
CA ALA A 177 -3.49 4.79 11.75
C ALA A 177 -4.33 5.37 10.60
N ALA A 178 -4.47 6.70 10.50
CA ALA A 178 -5.21 7.35 9.42
C ALA A 178 -4.66 7.01 8.01
N TYR A 179 -3.35 6.80 7.86
CA TYR A 179 -2.74 6.37 6.59
C TYR A 179 -2.73 4.86 6.38
N VAL A 180 -2.66 4.08 7.46
CA VAL A 180 -2.55 2.61 7.41
C VAL A 180 -3.93 1.95 7.24
N THR A 181 -4.95 2.45 7.92
CA THR A 181 -6.29 1.83 7.94
C THR A 181 -6.94 1.75 6.55
N PRO A 182 -6.97 2.81 5.72
CA PRO A 182 -7.56 2.72 4.38
C PRO A 182 -6.83 1.70 3.49
N PHE A 183 -5.52 1.53 3.67
CA PHE A 183 -4.73 0.60 2.86
C PHE A 183 -5.22 -0.86 3.02
N PHE A 184 -5.55 -1.26 4.24
CA PHE A 184 -6.02 -2.62 4.55
C PHE A 184 -7.52 -2.83 4.39
N ILE A 185 -8.33 -1.77 4.45
CA ILE A 185 -9.79 -1.86 4.30
C ILE A 185 -10.21 -1.94 2.82
N ILE A 186 -9.44 -1.34 1.91
CA ILE A 186 -9.76 -1.36 0.48
C ILE A 186 -9.60 -2.79 -0.04
N PRO A 187 -10.63 -3.38 -0.68
CA PRO A 187 -10.54 -4.71 -1.22
C PRO A 187 -9.33 -4.88 -2.15
N PRO A 188 -8.50 -5.91 -1.94
CA PRO A 188 -7.22 -6.06 -2.63
C PRO A 188 -7.33 -6.00 -4.14
N THR A 189 -8.40 -6.56 -4.72
CA THR A 189 -8.49 -6.83 -6.15
C THR A 189 -9.02 -5.66 -6.98
N ILE A 190 -9.41 -4.54 -6.36
CA ILE A 190 -10.04 -3.41 -7.07
C ILE A 190 -9.10 -2.82 -8.12
N HIS A 191 -9.67 -2.30 -9.21
CA HIS A 191 -8.91 -1.63 -10.25
C HIS A 191 -8.05 -0.49 -9.67
N PRO A 192 -6.74 -0.38 -10.01
CA PRO A 192 -5.85 0.60 -9.41
C PRO A 192 -6.27 2.06 -9.59
N MET A 193 -6.93 2.37 -10.71
CA MET A 193 -7.51 3.70 -10.97
C MET A 193 -8.64 4.09 -10.00
N LEU A 194 -9.27 3.12 -9.33
CA LEU A 194 -10.25 3.36 -8.28
C LEU A 194 -9.63 3.23 -6.89
N GLY A 195 -8.67 2.31 -6.72
CA GLY A 195 -7.95 2.07 -5.47
C GLY A 195 -7.25 3.31 -4.93
N TRP A 196 -6.43 3.99 -5.75
CA TRP A 196 -5.70 5.18 -5.29
C TRP A 196 -6.61 6.34 -4.88
N PRO A 197 -7.63 6.77 -5.67
CA PRO A 197 -8.57 7.79 -5.22
C PRO A 197 -9.28 7.41 -3.92
N LEU A 198 -9.70 6.14 -3.78
CA LEU A 198 -10.37 5.66 -2.57
C LEU A 198 -9.43 5.68 -1.35
N TYR A 199 -8.16 5.29 -1.54
CA TYR A 199 -7.12 5.40 -0.52
C TYR A 199 -6.91 6.85 -0.08
N PHE A 200 -6.73 7.76 -1.03
CA PHE A 200 -6.52 9.18 -0.72
C PHE A 200 -7.73 9.83 -0.06
N LEU A 201 -8.95 9.43 -0.45
CA LEU A 201 -10.19 9.87 0.18
C LEU A 201 -10.29 9.38 1.64
N GLY A 202 -10.01 8.09 1.87
CA GLY A 202 -10.02 7.51 3.22
C GLY A 202 -8.95 8.10 4.12
N ALA A 203 -7.72 8.24 3.61
CA ALA A 203 -6.60 8.84 4.36
C ALA A 203 -6.91 10.30 4.72
N LEU A 204 -7.47 11.08 3.78
CA LEU A 204 -7.90 12.44 4.04
C LEU A 204 -9.01 12.50 5.11
N ALA A 205 -10.04 11.65 4.99
CA ALA A 205 -11.15 11.61 5.94
C ALA A 205 -10.66 11.34 7.37
N LEU A 206 -9.82 10.33 7.56
CA LEU A 206 -9.28 9.97 8.87
C LEU A 206 -8.25 10.99 9.39
N CYS A 207 -7.43 11.58 8.51
CA CYS A 207 -6.52 12.66 8.90
C CYS A 207 -7.30 13.88 9.41
N LEU A 208 -8.42 14.23 8.79
CA LEU A 208 -9.27 15.33 9.25
C LEU A 208 -9.83 15.07 10.65
N VAL A 209 -10.19 13.83 10.98
CA VAL A 209 -10.60 13.45 12.33
C VAL A 209 -9.48 13.71 13.33
N ALA A 210 -8.25 13.24 13.04
CA ALA A 210 -7.09 13.48 13.89
C ALA A 210 -6.77 14.99 14.02
N ILE A 211 -6.85 15.74 12.92
CA ILE A 211 -6.65 17.20 12.91
C ILE A 211 -7.62 17.89 13.85
N ASN A 212 -8.92 17.57 13.78
CA ASN A 212 -9.92 18.21 14.60
C ASN A 212 -9.91 17.75 16.07
N ALA A 213 -9.58 16.48 16.33
CA ALA A 213 -9.50 15.92 17.68
C ALA A 213 -8.31 16.44 18.49
N PHE A 214 -7.20 16.77 17.81
CA PHE A 214 -5.96 17.21 18.46
C PHE A 214 -5.57 18.67 18.14
N LEU A 215 -6.45 19.42 17.45
CA LEU A 215 -6.19 20.79 16.99
C LEU A 215 -4.86 20.94 16.22
N LEU A 216 -4.57 19.97 15.35
CA LEU A 216 -3.29 19.93 14.64
C LEU A 216 -3.28 20.87 13.43
N PRO A 217 -2.10 21.38 13.03
CA PRO A 217 -1.97 22.08 11.77
C PRO A 217 -2.22 21.11 10.60
N MET A 218 -3.19 21.45 9.73
CA MET A 218 -3.63 20.58 8.63
C MET A 218 -2.51 20.22 7.64
N LEU A 219 -1.74 21.21 7.19
CA LEU A 219 -0.72 21.01 6.15
C LEU A 219 0.39 20.03 6.58
N PRO A 220 0.99 20.15 7.79
CA PRO A 220 1.93 19.15 8.30
C PRO A 220 1.38 17.71 8.38
N VAL A 221 0.11 17.54 8.79
CA VAL A 221 -0.52 16.20 8.89
C VAL A 221 -0.74 15.59 7.50
N LEU A 222 -1.03 16.43 6.49
CA LEU A 222 -1.21 16.00 5.10
C LEU A 222 0.11 15.89 4.31
N MET A 223 1.26 16.15 4.90
CA MET A 223 2.55 16.06 4.19
C MET A 223 2.81 14.65 3.60
N PRO A 224 2.55 13.53 4.32
CA PRO A 224 2.66 12.20 3.72
C PRO A 224 1.70 11.98 2.54
N TRP A 225 0.49 12.54 2.58
CA TRP A 225 -0.48 12.47 1.48
C TRP A 225 0.10 13.06 0.18
N PHE A 226 0.70 14.26 0.26
CA PHE A 226 1.39 14.88 -0.88
C PHE A 226 2.64 14.11 -1.31
N GLY A 227 3.39 13.57 -0.34
CA GLY A 227 4.56 12.74 -0.59
C GLY A 227 4.22 11.48 -1.40
N ILE A 228 3.15 10.78 -1.04
CA ILE A 228 2.69 9.59 -1.76
C ILE A 228 2.29 9.97 -3.19
N ILE A 229 1.54 11.05 -3.40
CA ILE A 229 1.20 11.52 -4.76
C ILE A 229 2.45 11.79 -5.58
N GLY A 230 3.45 12.47 -5.02
CA GLY A 230 4.70 12.73 -5.72
C GLY A 230 5.43 11.44 -6.09
N VAL A 231 5.50 10.46 -5.20
CA VAL A 231 6.06 9.13 -5.52
C VAL A 231 5.28 8.46 -6.66
N LEU A 232 3.94 8.52 -6.65
CA LEU A 232 3.13 7.93 -7.73
C LEU A 232 3.38 8.61 -9.07
N ILE A 233 3.51 9.94 -9.09
CA ILE A 233 3.85 10.70 -10.31
C ILE A 233 5.23 10.27 -10.82
N VAL A 234 6.23 10.18 -9.94
CA VAL A 234 7.56 9.70 -10.28
C VAL A 234 7.46 8.29 -10.85
N MET A 235 6.76 7.35 -10.21
CA MET A 235 6.64 5.97 -10.70
C MET A 235 5.86 5.84 -12.02
N ALA A 236 4.88 6.71 -12.26
CA ALA A 236 4.03 6.71 -13.46
C ALA A 236 4.71 7.37 -14.66
N PHE A 237 5.83 8.06 -14.46
CA PHE A 237 6.51 8.76 -15.53
C PHE A 237 7.03 7.79 -16.61
N PRO A 238 6.67 7.97 -17.90
CA PRO A 238 6.90 6.94 -18.91
C PRO A 238 8.30 6.97 -19.53
N TRP A 239 9.12 8.00 -19.24
CA TRP A 239 10.39 8.21 -19.95
C TRP A 239 11.61 7.56 -19.29
N TYR A 240 11.40 6.65 -18.33
CA TYR A 240 12.52 5.89 -17.80
C TYR A 240 13.08 4.92 -18.83
N PRO A 241 14.40 4.86 -19.01
CA PRO A 241 15.02 3.91 -19.92
C PRO A 241 14.85 2.46 -19.44
N ASP A 242 14.81 2.26 -18.13
CA ASP A 242 14.68 0.95 -17.49
C ASP A 242 14.19 1.09 -16.03
N GLY A 243 13.89 -0.06 -15.41
CA GLY A 243 13.34 -0.11 -14.05
C GLY A 243 14.33 0.30 -12.96
N VAL A 244 15.63 0.18 -13.20
CA VAL A 244 16.68 0.57 -12.25
C VAL A 244 16.75 2.08 -12.14
N VAL A 245 16.76 2.79 -13.28
CA VAL A 245 16.72 4.25 -13.30
C VAL A 245 15.44 4.77 -12.64
N ARG A 246 14.29 4.13 -12.92
CA ARG A 246 13.03 4.46 -12.25
C ARG A 246 13.14 4.33 -10.74
N ALA A 247 13.70 3.22 -10.24
CA ALA A 247 13.89 3.00 -8.81
C ALA A 247 14.82 4.07 -8.19
N LEU A 248 15.93 4.40 -8.85
CA LEU A 248 16.84 5.46 -8.41
C LEU A 248 16.14 6.82 -8.33
N CYS A 249 15.27 7.16 -9.27
CA CYS A 249 14.49 8.40 -9.22
C CYS A 249 13.48 8.41 -8.06
N VAL A 250 12.87 7.27 -7.73
CA VAL A 250 12.02 7.14 -6.53
C VAL A 250 12.83 7.36 -5.26
N PHE A 251 14.03 6.77 -5.16
CA PHE A 251 14.95 7.02 -4.04
C PHE A 251 15.37 8.49 -3.96
N GLY A 252 15.72 9.11 -5.09
CA GLY A 252 16.05 10.53 -5.15
C GLY A 252 14.89 11.42 -4.70
N TYR A 253 13.67 11.11 -5.13
CA TYR A 253 12.47 11.81 -4.65
C TYR A 253 12.30 11.66 -3.13
N ALA A 254 12.41 10.44 -2.61
CA ALA A 254 12.26 10.18 -1.18
C ALA A 254 13.30 10.93 -0.35
N PHE A 255 14.56 10.95 -0.82
CA PHE A 255 15.63 11.73 -0.21
C PHE A 255 15.30 13.24 -0.17
N CYS A 256 14.84 13.80 -1.29
CA CYS A 256 14.44 15.21 -1.37
C CYS A 256 13.18 15.53 -0.53
N ALA A 257 12.26 14.58 -0.36
CA ALA A 257 11.03 14.75 0.41
C ALA A 257 11.25 14.61 1.93
N ALA A 258 12.29 13.90 2.36
CA ALA A 258 12.55 13.60 3.77
C ALA A 258 12.67 14.84 4.68
N PRO A 259 13.37 15.94 4.30
CA PRO A 259 13.43 17.16 5.12
C PRO A 259 12.06 17.82 5.35
N PHE A 260 11.16 17.75 4.36
CA PHE A 260 9.81 18.31 4.47
C PHE A 260 8.94 17.46 5.41
N LEU A 261 9.06 16.14 5.35
CA LEU A 261 8.40 15.22 6.29
C LEU A 261 8.92 15.45 7.72
N TRP A 262 10.24 15.57 7.90
CA TRP A 262 10.84 15.88 9.19
C TRP A 262 10.32 17.22 9.76
N THR A 263 10.36 18.27 8.94
CA THR A 263 9.83 19.59 9.32
C THR A 263 8.35 19.51 9.69
N SER A 264 7.56 18.71 8.98
CA SER A 264 6.14 18.50 9.29
C SER A 264 5.95 17.82 10.65
N ILE A 265 6.73 16.78 10.96
CA ILE A 265 6.70 16.13 12.28
C ILE A 265 7.03 17.13 13.39
N THR A 266 8.09 17.95 13.22
CA THR A 266 8.44 18.96 14.23
C THR A 266 7.32 20.00 14.43
N ARG A 267 6.62 20.41 13.36
CA ARG A 267 5.46 21.32 13.44
C ARG A 267 4.26 20.70 14.12
N ILE A 268 4.00 19.41 13.92
CA ILE A 268 2.95 18.68 14.65
C ILE A 268 3.27 18.65 16.14
N MET A 269 4.52 18.30 16.50
CA MET A 269 4.96 18.24 17.89
C MET A 269 4.92 19.60 18.58
N ALA A 270 5.33 20.67 17.90
CA ALA A 270 5.24 22.04 18.39
C ALA A 270 3.79 22.52 18.52
N GLY A 271 2.93 22.19 17.55
CA GLY A 271 1.49 22.51 17.59
C GLY A 271 0.79 21.87 18.78
N LEU A 272 1.09 20.59 19.05
CA LEU A 272 0.58 19.88 20.23
C LEU A 272 1.05 20.54 21.54
N GLN A 273 2.32 20.96 21.60
CA GLN A 273 2.88 21.65 22.77
C GLN A 273 2.13 22.96 23.05
N VAL A 274 1.96 23.82 22.03
CA VAL A 274 1.27 25.12 22.16
C VAL A 274 -0.20 24.95 22.51
N SER A 275 -0.89 23.99 21.90
CA SER A 275 -2.30 23.69 22.19
C SER A 275 -2.50 23.25 23.64
N LEU A 276 -1.56 22.48 24.21
CA LEU A 276 -1.60 22.03 25.61
C LEU A 276 -1.30 23.15 26.61
N GLU A 277 -0.34 24.01 26.29
CA GLU A 277 -0.04 25.19 27.11
C GLU A 277 -1.23 26.14 27.15
N ARG A 278 -1.88 26.40 26.00
CA ARG A 278 -3.06 27.28 25.91
C ARG A 278 -4.24 26.79 26.75
N GLU A 279 -4.46 25.49 26.89
CA GLU A 279 -5.48 24.94 27.78
C GLU A 279 -5.10 25.05 29.26
N GLY A 280 -3.81 24.93 29.60
CA GLY A 280 -3.30 25.15 30.95
C GLY A 280 -3.49 26.59 31.46
N PHE A 281 -3.58 27.58 30.56
CA PHE A 281 -3.75 29.00 30.87
C PHE A 281 -5.21 29.50 30.86
N MET A 282 -6.21 28.67 30.57
CA MET A 282 -7.62 29.07 30.69
C MET A 282 -7.98 29.32 32.16
N PRO A 283 -8.31 30.57 32.57
CA PRO A 283 -8.71 30.85 33.94
C PRO A 283 -10.05 30.17 34.24
N ARG A 284 -10.19 29.67 35.48
CA ARG A 284 -11.43 29.06 36.00
C ARG A 284 -12.62 29.99 35.69
N LEU A 285 -13.47 29.61 34.74
CA LEU A 285 -14.80 30.20 34.59
C LEU A 285 -15.65 29.70 35.78
N GLY A 286 -15.43 30.30 36.95
CA GLY A 286 -16.08 29.88 38.19
C GLY A 286 -15.51 30.44 39.49
N GLU A 287 -14.35 31.12 39.49
CA GLU A 287 -13.80 31.76 40.69
C GLU A 287 -13.48 33.23 40.43
N SER A 288 -14.50 34.07 40.47
CA SER A 288 -14.31 35.51 40.65
C SER A 288 -15.51 36.13 41.37
N SER A 289 -15.54 35.96 42.69
CA SER A 289 -16.07 36.98 43.61
C SER A 289 -15.09 37.07 44.79
N PRO A 290 -14.38 38.19 44.98
CA PRO A 290 -13.55 38.37 46.17
C PRO A 290 -14.46 38.54 47.40
N PRO A 291 -14.04 38.13 48.62
CA PRO A 291 -14.79 38.45 49.82
C PRO A 291 -14.75 39.96 50.05
N SER A 292 -15.92 40.58 50.13
CA SER A 292 -16.11 41.98 50.50
C SER A 292 -15.60 42.21 51.93
N TRP A 293 -14.43 42.84 52.08
CA TRP A 293 -13.97 43.32 53.37
C TRP A 293 -13.72 44.83 53.31
N PHE A 294 -14.60 45.54 54.02
CA PHE A 294 -14.38 46.77 54.77
C PHE A 294 -13.70 47.97 54.07
N ASN A 295 -14.46 49.06 53.96
CA ASN A 295 -14.06 50.32 54.57
C ASN A 295 -15.30 51.12 55.00
N LYS A 296 -15.50 51.22 56.32
CA LYS A 296 -16.35 52.23 56.97
C LYS A 296 -15.57 53.54 56.98
N LEU A 297 -16.16 54.61 56.45
CA LEU A 297 -15.69 55.98 56.59
C LEU A 297 -15.91 56.48 58.03
N TYR A 298 -14.88 57.14 58.56
CA TYR A 298 -15.00 58.31 59.44
C TYR A 298 -14.72 59.54 58.58
#